data_AF-W1PT46-F1
#
_entry.id   AF-W1PT46-F1
#
_cell.length_a   1.000
_cell.length_b   1.000
_cell.length_c   1.000
_cell.angle_alpha   90.00
_cell.angle_beta   90.00
_cell.angle_gamma   90.00
#
_symmetry.space_group_name_H-M   'P 1'
#
loop_
_entity.id
_entity.type
_entity.pdbx_description
1 polymer ?
#
loop_
_entity_poly.entity_id
_entity_poly.type
_entity_poly.pdbx_seq_one_letter_code
_entity_poly.pdbx_strand_id
1 'polypeptide(L)'
;MPQRNVVSWTAIVAGYVRNGDMCNAKEVFDKMPDRSAMAFTAMISGYCKIGQVGLAREVFDSMGSRDLGSWGAMIAGYAQNWCCEEAIELFYKMRNRGVRANEIAMVGVVSAASKIGKPEVSDSVSEYLEKPRTLYEH
;
A
#
# COMPACT_ATOMS: atom_id res chain seq x y z
N MET A 1 19.38 6.52 -29.29
CA MET A 1 18.31 5.82 -28.55
C MET A 1 17.81 6.76 -27.46
N PRO A 2 16.51 7.06 -27.33
CA PRO A 2 16.05 8.04 -26.36
C PRO A 2 16.13 7.42 -24.96
N GLN A 3 16.73 8.15 -24.03
CA GLN A 3 16.87 7.71 -22.65
C GLN A 3 15.48 7.62 -22.01
N ARG A 4 15.05 6.42 -21.63
CA ARG A 4 13.83 6.24 -20.84
C ARG A 4 14.07 6.78 -19.43
N ASN A 5 13.39 7.86 -19.07
CA ASN A 5 13.43 8.39 -17.70
C ASN A 5 12.55 7.54 -16.75
N VAL A 6 12.75 7.67 -15.43
CA VAL A 6 12.04 6.90 -14.39
C VAL A 6 10.51 7.03 -14.48
N VAL A 7 10.03 8.22 -14.87
CA VAL A 7 8.60 8.51 -15.07
C VAL A 7 8.02 7.68 -16.21
N SER A 8 8.77 7.52 -17.31
CA SER A 8 8.35 6.71 -18.47
C SER A 8 8.18 5.24 -18.09
N TRP A 9 9.13 4.68 -17.32
CA TRP A 9 9.04 3.30 -16.84
C TRP A 9 7.85 3.09 -15.90
N THR A 10 7.67 4.00 -14.93
CA THR A 10 6.55 3.95 -13.98
C THR A 10 5.20 4.01 -14.71
N ALA A 11 5.08 4.84 -15.74
CA ALA A 11 3.88 4.94 -16.57
C ALA A 11 3.59 3.64 -17.34
N ILE A 12 4.62 2.97 -17.87
CA ILE A 12 4.47 1.68 -18.56
C ILE A 12 3.97 0.61 -17.58
N VAL A 13 4.59 0.49 -16.40
CA VAL A 13 4.16 -0.45 -15.35
C VAL A 13 2.71 -0.17 -14.97
N ALA A 14 2.36 1.08 -14.68
CA ALA A 14 1.00 1.47 -14.34
C ALA A 14 0.00 1.22 -15.48
N GLY A 15 0.43 1.31 -16.74
CA GLY A 15 -0.36 0.93 -17.91
C GLY A 15 -0.72 -0.54 -17.91
N TYR A 16 0.27 -1.43 -17.77
CA TYR A 16 0.05 -2.88 -17.70
C TYR A 16 -0.81 -3.28 -16.49
N VAL A 17 -0.53 -2.72 -15.31
CA VAL A 17 -1.31 -2.94 -14.09
C VAL A 17 -2.79 -2.57 -14.29
N ARG A 18 -3.09 -1.43 -14.92
CA ARG A 18 -4.48 -1.02 -15.19
C ARG A 18 -5.21 -1.96 -16.14
N ASN A 19 -4.48 -2.58 -17.05
CA ASN A 19 -5.04 -3.58 -17.97
C ASN A 19 -5.10 -5.00 -17.36
N GLY A 20 -4.68 -5.18 -16.10
CA GLY A 20 -4.64 -6.47 -15.43
C GLY A 20 -3.50 -7.39 -15.88
N ASP A 21 -2.60 -6.91 -16.75
CA ASP A 21 -1.50 -7.68 -17.31
C ASP A 21 -0.29 -7.66 -16.37
N MET A 22 -0.41 -8.40 -15.27
CA MET A 22 0.62 -8.43 -14.23
C MET A 22 1.91 -9.12 -14.68
N CYS A 23 1.85 -10.00 -15.69
CA CYS A 23 3.02 -10.65 -16.26
C CYS A 23 3.94 -9.61 -16.93
N ASN A 24 3.40 -8.83 -17.86
CA ASN A 24 4.18 -7.79 -18.53
C ASN A 24 4.53 -6.64 -17.57
N ALA A 25 3.65 -6.30 -16.62
CA ALA A 25 3.97 -5.32 -15.58
C ALA A 25 5.21 -5.74 -14.77
N LYS A 26 5.28 -7.00 -14.35
CA LYS A 26 6.41 -7.55 -13.59
C LYS A 26 7.69 -7.58 -14.42
N GLU A 27 7.63 -8.01 -15.68
CA GLU A 27 8.80 -8.03 -16.55
C GLU A 27 9.41 -6.63 -16.73
N VAL A 28 8.57 -5.63 -16.96
CA VAL A 28 9.00 -4.23 -17.08
C VAL A 28 9.57 -3.73 -15.75
N PHE A 29 8.88 -4.00 -14.65
CA PHE A 29 9.29 -3.60 -13.30
C PHE A 29 10.66 -4.19 -12.91
N ASP A 30 10.93 -5.44 -13.28
CA ASP A 30 12.21 -6.10 -12.99
C ASP A 30 13.37 -5.47 -13.75
N LYS A 31 13.12 -5.02 -15.00
CA LYS A 31 14.10 -4.35 -15.87
C LYS A 31 14.35 -2.88 -15.50
N MET A 32 13.58 -2.30 -14.58
CA MET A 32 13.78 -0.91 -14.15
C MET A 32 15.09 -0.78 -13.37
N PRO A 33 16.02 0.11 -13.79
CA PRO A 33 17.29 0.31 -13.09
C PRO A 33 17.11 0.97 -11.73
N ASP A 34 16.12 1.85 -11.60
CA ASP A 34 15.70 2.47 -10.34
C ASP A 34 14.17 2.39 -10.23
N ARG A 35 13.70 1.65 -9.22
CA ARG A 35 12.29 1.38 -8.99
C ARG A 35 11.73 2.45 -8.06
N SER A 36 10.97 3.37 -8.63
CA SER A 36 10.30 4.43 -7.87
C SER A 36 9.28 3.85 -6.88
N ALA A 37 9.03 4.55 -5.78
CA ALA A 37 7.96 4.20 -4.84
C ALA A 37 6.58 4.10 -5.51
N MET A 38 6.34 4.90 -6.55
CA MET A 38 5.14 4.82 -7.38
C MET A 38 5.04 3.49 -8.14
N ALA A 39 6.15 2.98 -8.70
CA ALA A 39 6.16 1.70 -9.39
C ALA A 39 5.88 0.54 -8.42
N PHE A 40 6.47 0.56 -7.22
CA PHE A 40 6.15 -0.41 -6.17
C PHE A 40 4.67 -0.36 -5.78
N THR A 41 4.14 0.84 -5.53
CA THR A 41 2.73 1.05 -5.15
C THR A 41 1.77 0.56 -6.24
N ALA A 42 2.12 0.76 -7.52
CA ALA A 42 1.36 0.24 -8.66
C ALA A 42 1.37 -1.29 -8.67
N MET A 43 2.53 -1.94 -8.50
CA MET A 43 2.63 -3.40 -8.44
C MET A 43 1.86 -4.00 -7.26
N ILE A 44 1.98 -3.42 -6.06
CA ILE A 44 1.21 -3.83 -4.86
C ILE A 44 -0.29 -3.77 -5.16
N SER A 45 -0.76 -2.62 -5.65
CA SER A 45 -2.18 -2.42 -5.96
C SER A 45 -2.68 -3.38 -7.05
N GLY A 46 -1.84 -3.65 -8.06
CA GLY A 46 -2.14 -4.59 -9.13
C GLY A 46 -2.33 -6.02 -8.62
N TYR A 47 -1.37 -6.53 -7.86
CA TYR A 47 -1.47 -7.87 -7.26
C TYR A 47 -2.64 -8.00 -6.30
N CYS A 48 -2.91 -6.98 -5.47
CA CYS A 48 -4.08 -6.95 -4.60
C CYS A 48 -5.40 -7.01 -5.37
N LYS A 49 -5.50 -6.32 -6.52
CA LYS A 49 -6.73 -6.32 -7.35
C LYS A 49 -7.05 -7.69 -7.95
N ILE A 50 -6.04 -8.50 -8.23
CA ILE A 50 -6.23 -9.85 -8.79
C ILE A 50 -6.21 -10.95 -7.72
N GLY A 51 -6.28 -10.59 -6.43
CA GLY A 51 -6.31 -11.54 -5.32
C GLY A 51 -4.95 -12.17 -4.96
N GLN A 52 -3.87 -11.78 -5.63
CA GLN A 52 -2.52 -12.31 -5.39
C GLN A 52 -1.81 -11.54 -4.27
N VAL A 53 -2.44 -11.45 -3.10
CA VAL A 53 -1.98 -10.62 -1.98
C VAL A 53 -0.61 -11.04 -1.45
N GLY A 54 -0.25 -12.32 -1.53
CA GLY A 54 1.08 -12.80 -1.17
C GLY A 54 2.19 -12.14 -2.00
N LEU A 55 2.01 -12.05 -3.32
CA LEU A 55 2.94 -11.36 -4.21
C LEU A 55 2.95 -9.85 -3.96
N ALA A 56 1.78 -9.25 -3.68
CA ALA A 56 1.72 -7.85 -3.26
C ALA A 56 2.58 -7.61 -2.00
N ARG A 57 2.53 -8.54 -1.04
CA ARG A 57 3.31 -8.46 0.19
C ARG A 57 4.80 -8.63 -0.05
N GLU A 58 5.21 -9.55 -0.91
CA GLU A 58 6.62 -9.71 -1.31
C GLU A 58 7.17 -8.43 -1.94
N VAL A 59 6.41 -7.80 -2.83
CA VAL A 59 6.78 -6.50 -3.43
C VAL A 59 6.92 -5.44 -2.36
N PHE A 60 5.94 -5.32 -1.44
CA PHE A 60 6.00 -4.39 -0.32
C PHE A 60 7.20 -4.64 0.60
N ASP A 61 7.57 -5.91 0.82
CA ASP A 61 8.67 -6.26 1.70
C ASP A 61 10.06 -6.04 1.09
N SER A 62 10.16 -6.12 -0.23
CA SER A 62 11.37 -5.81 -0.99
C SER A 62 11.73 -4.32 -1.04
N MET A 63 10.83 -3.43 -0.60
CA MET A 63 11.09 -1.98 -0.58
C MET A 63 12.13 -1.61 0.48
N GLY A 64 13.25 -1.04 0.04
CA GLY A 64 14.31 -0.53 0.93
C GLY A 64 13.85 0.65 1.81
N SER A 65 12.95 1.49 1.29
CA SER A 65 12.25 2.53 2.04
C SER A 65 10.77 2.51 1.68
N ARG A 66 9.90 2.53 2.69
CA ARG A 66 8.44 2.49 2.53
C ARG A 66 7.86 3.85 2.86
N ASP A 67 7.13 4.43 1.92
CA ASP A 67 6.43 5.69 2.07
C ASP A 67 4.95 5.49 2.47
N LEU A 68 4.25 6.58 2.77
CA LEU A 68 2.82 6.55 3.13
C LEU A 68 1.95 5.87 2.06
N GLY A 69 2.30 6.01 0.78
CA GLY A 69 1.58 5.42 -0.35
C GLY A 69 1.63 3.90 -0.32
N SER A 70 2.82 3.32 -0.17
CA SER A 70 3.03 1.87 -0.12
C SER A 70 2.38 1.21 1.10
N TRP A 71 2.44 1.85 2.29
CA TRP A 71 1.72 1.37 3.47
C TRP A 71 0.21 1.35 3.25
N GLY A 72 -0.35 2.46 2.76
CA GLY A 72 -1.79 2.57 2.50
C GLY A 72 -2.27 1.57 1.46
N ALA A 73 -1.52 1.38 0.37
CA ALA A 73 -1.85 0.42 -0.67
C ALA A 73 -1.87 -1.02 -0.16
N MET A 74 -0.92 -1.41 0.69
CA MET A 74 -0.87 -2.76 1.25
C MET A 74 -2.00 -3.00 2.27
N ILE A 75 -2.24 -2.05 3.18
CA ILE A 75 -3.33 -2.14 4.18
C ILE A 75 -4.69 -2.23 3.48
N ALA A 76 -4.96 -1.34 2.51
CA ALA A 76 -6.20 -1.38 1.74
C ALA A 76 -6.32 -2.67 0.92
N GLY A 77 -5.20 -3.17 0.38
CA GLY A 77 -5.13 -4.43 -0.36
C GLY A 77 -5.48 -5.65 0.50
N TYR A 78 -4.97 -5.73 1.72
CA TYR A 78 -5.33 -6.76 2.69
C TYR A 78 -6.83 -6.70 3.03
N ALA A 79 -7.35 -5.51 3.36
CA ALA A 79 -8.75 -5.32 3.68
C ALA A 79 -9.70 -5.73 2.53
N GLN A 80 -9.33 -5.44 1.28
CA GLN A 80 -10.11 -5.82 0.09
C GLN A 80 -10.17 -7.33 -0.14
N ASN A 81 -9.12 -8.05 0.27
CA ASN A 81 -8.97 -9.49 0.03
C ASN A 81 -9.26 -10.35 1.28
N TRP A 82 -9.99 -9.80 2.25
CA TRP A 82 -10.42 -10.51 3.47
C TRP A 82 -9.29 -10.92 4.44
N CYS A 83 -8.06 -10.43 4.23
CA CYS A 83 -6.94 -10.54 5.15
C CYS A 83 -7.03 -9.46 6.24
N CYS A 84 -8.10 -9.49 7.04
CA CYS A 84 -8.46 -8.37 7.90
C CYS A 84 -7.50 -8.22 9.08
N GLU A 85 -7.07 -9.34 9.66
CA GLU A 85 -6.07 -9.40 10.72
C GLU A 85 -4.74 -8.79 10.27
N GLU A 86 -4.27 -9.14 9.06
CA GLU A 86 -3.03 -8.62 8.50
C GLU A 86 -3.11 -7.12 8.20
N ALA A 87 -4.27 -6.62 7.76
CA ALA A 87 -4.50 -5.19 7.56
C ALA A 87 -4.33 -4.41 8.88
N ILE A 88 -4.93 -4.92 9.95
CA ILE A 88 -4.90 -4.32 11.29
C ILE A 88 -3.49 -4.41 11.89
N GLU A 89 -2.84 -5.57 11.81
CA GLU A 89 -1.46 -5.75 12.27
C GLU A 89 -0.50 -4.80 11.56
N LEU A 90 -0.63 -4.69 10.23
CA LEU A 90 0.23 -3.81 9.44
C LEU A 90 0.04 -2.34 9.79
N PHE A 91 -1.18 -1.92 10.12
CA PHE A 91 -1.46 -0.56 10.63
C PHE A 91 -0.79 -0.28 11.97
N TYR A 92 -0.86 -1.20 12.93
CA TYR A 92 -0.14 -1.02 14.20
C TYR A 92 1.37 -0.99 13.98
N LYS A 93 1.89 -1.81 13.07
CA LYS A 93 3.32 -1.78 12.69
C LYS A 93 3.73 -0.45 12.06
N MET A 94 2.89 0.14 11.21
CA MET A 94 3.10 1.47 10.64
C MET A 94 3.17 2.53 11.76
N ARG A 95 2.22 2.50 12.70
CA ARG A 95 2.16 3.42 13.84
C ARG A 95 3.37 3.29 14.77
N ASN A 96 3.78 2.06 15.09
CA ASN A 96 4.93 1.80 15.97
C ASN A 96 6.26 2.30 15.36
N ARG A 97 6.31 2.50 14.05
CA ARG A 97 7.45 3.12 13.35
C ARG A 97 7.37 4.65 13.30
N GLY A 98 6.41 5.26 13.99
CA GLY A 98 6.17 6.71 13.95
C GLY A 98 5.57 7.20 12.64
N VAL A 99 5.16 6.28 11.75
CA VAL A 99 4.57 6.66 10.46
C VAL A 99 3.09 6.95 10.68
N ARG A 100 2.68 8.20 10.45
CA ARG A 100 1.28 8.63 10.54
C ARG A 100 0.45 8.01 9.44
N ALA A 101 -0.60 7.27 9.80
CA ALA A 101 -1.52 6.69 8.83
C ALA A 101 -2.17 7.78 7.97
N ASN A 102 -2.25 7.53 6.66
CA ASN A 102 -3.02 8.36 5.75
C ASN A 102 -4.48 7.87 5.67
N GLU A 103 -5.34 8.65 5.01
CA GLU A 103 -6.77 8.35 4.88
C GLU A 103 -7.03 6.96 4.28
N ILE A 104 -6.26 6.58 3.26
CA ILE A 104 -6.36 5.27 2.59
C ILE A 104 -6.11 4.13 3.58
N ALA A 105 -5.03 4.22 4.38
CA ALA A 105 -4.73 3.22 5.40
C ALA A 105 -5.83 3.16 6.46
N MET A 106 -6.33 4.30 6.94
CA MET A 106 -7.39 4.37 7.95
C MET A 106 -8.70 3.75 7.46
N VAL A 107 -9.14 4.08 6.25
CA VAL A 107 -10.34 3.49 5.62
C VAL A 107 -10.15 1.97 5.45
N GLY A 108 -8.96 1.53 5.03
CA GLY A 108 -8.63 0.11 4.92
C GLY A 108 -8.79 -0.64 6.25
N VAL A 109 -8.27 -0.08 7.35
CA VAL A 109 -8.37 -0.67 8.68
C VAL A 109 -9.80 -0.68 9.21
N VAL A 110 -10.54 0.42 9.10
CA VAL A 110 -11.94 0.48 9.54
C VAL A 110 -12.79 -0.55 8.79
N SER A 111 -12.56 -0.69 7.47
CA SER A 111 -13.22 -1.72 6.66
C SER A 111 -12.87 -3.13 7.13
N ALA A 112 -11.59 -3.43 7.36
CA ALA A 112 -11.15 -4.72 7.88
C ALA A 112 -11.74 -5.03 9.25
N ALA A 113 -11.69 -4.08 10.19
CA ALA A 113 -12.22 -4.21 11.55
C ALA A 113 -13.74 -4.47 11.54
N SER A 114 -14.48 -3.78 10.68
CA SER A 114 -15.92 -3.98 10.50
C SER A 114 -16.25 -5.38 10.00
N LYS A 115 -15.44 -5.94 9.08
CA LYS A 115 -15.65 -7.28 8.51
C LYS A 115 -15.49 -8.42 9.53
N ILE A 116 -14.61 -8.23 10.53
CA ILE A 116 -14.34 -9.25 11.55
C ILE A 116 -14.96 -8.93 12.92
N GLY A 117 -15.78 -7.88 13.02
CA GLY A 117 -16.49 -7.53 14.25
C GLY A 117 -15.58 -7.03 15.38
N LYS A 118 -14.54 -6.24 15.07
CA LYS A 118 -13.64 -5.62 16.05
C LYS A 118 -13.82 -4.09 16.13
N PRO A 119 -14.95 -3.59 16.67
CA PRO A 119 -15.25 -2.16 16.71
C PRO A 119 -14.21 -1.32 17.46
N GLU A 120 -13.55 -1.89 18.47
CA GLU A 120 -12.50 -1.22 19.25
C GLU A 120 -11.32 -0.72 18.38
N VAL A 121 -11.04 -1.41 17.28
CA VAL A 121 -10.02 -0.98 16.32
C VAL A 121 -10.50 0.25 15.56
N SER A 122 -11.76 0.28 15.11
CA SER A 122 -12.37 1.42 14.43
C SER A 122 -12.45 2.65 15.36
N ASP A 123 -12.80 2.45 16.63
CA ASP A 123 -12.85 3.53 17.63
C ASP A 123 -11.46 4.14 17.85
N SER A 124 -10.43 3.30 17.91
CA SER A 124 -9.04 3.77 18.04
C SER A 124 -8.57 4.59 16.83
N VAL A 125 -9.10 4.30 15.63
CA VAL A 125 -8.81 5.07 14.41
C VAL A 125 -9.58 6.39 14.43
N SER A 126 -10.83 6.41 14.90
CA SER A 126 -11.64 7.62 15.04
C SER A 126 -11.02 8.60 16.05
N GLU A 127 -10.59 8.12 17.22
CA GLU A 127 -9.88 8.94 18.22
C GLU A 127 -8.57 9.51 17.65
N TYR A 128 -7.91 8.77 16.77
CA TYR A 128 -6.70 9.22 16.09
C TYR A 128 -6.97 10.38 15.10
N LEU A 129 -8.14 10.39 14.44
CA LEU A 129 -8.55 11.46 13.54
C LEU A 129 -8.89 12.76 14.28
N GLU A 130 -9.46 12.65 15.48
CA GLU A 130 -9.87 13.79 16.30
C GLU A 130 -8.68 14.53 16.93
N LYS A 131 -7.50 13.91 17.02
CA LYS A 131 -6.29 14.55 17.55
C LYS A 131 -5.76 15.60 16.57
N PRO A 132 -5.70 16.90 16.95
CA PRO A 132 -5.29 17.97 16.05
C PRO A 132 -3.90 17.72 15.45
N ARG A 133 -3.74 18.09 14.17
CA ARG A 133 -2.49 17.88 13.40
C ARG A 133 -1.23 18.46 14.04
N THR A 134 -1.34 19.35 15.02
CA THR A 134 -0.29 20.20 15.57
C THR A 134 0.55 19.60 16.71
N LEU A 135 0.35 18.36 17.13
CA LEU A 135 1.10 17.78 18.27
C LEU A 135 2.42 17.06 17.92
N TYR A 136 2.87 17.07 16.67
CA TYR A 136 4.09 16.34 16.25
C TYR A 136 5.07 17.18 15.41
N GLU A 137 4.94 18.50 15.40
CA GLU A 137 5.94 19.41 14.83
C GLU A 137 6.73 20.09 15.96
N HIS A 138 7.69 19.36 16.52
CA HIS A 138 8.80 19.91 17.30
C HIS A 138 10.09 19.16 16.95
#